data_AF-A0A2G8JQN6-F1
#
_entry.id   AF-A0A2G8JQN6-F1
#
_cell.length_a   1.000
_cell.length_b   1.000
_cell.length_c   1.000
_cell.angle_alpha   90.00
_cell.angle_beta   90.00
_cell.angle_gamma   90.00
#
_symmetry.space_group_name_H-M   'P 1'
#
loop_
_entity.id
_entity.type
_entity.pdbx_description
1 polymer ?
#
loop_
_entity_poly.entity_id
_entity_poly.type
_entity_poly.pdbx_seq_one_letter_code
_entity_poly.pdbx_strand_id
1 'polypeptide(L)'
;MKYHQYTIPRDVYDRHYLQGTGPETDWGDLEVMYDYWKLGCPHPVYYGFIYKPVLELYEHDVFKEVITADFVLTEANGIYNYGYTETADTAGCKRRPQSWLLMLQQQFTVDPYTAWTRENYISCHSPEQGAERYDPSQTYEVLSNNTANGIKFSQYNGIYVFNITVLDPDYSFCQLETQFAVEVFGAFPKSELPALRIMMITCGLGLIALISLYVIDIFFWRDGEEEQVETRRDSFPY
;
A
#
# COMPACT_ATOMS: atom_id res chain seq x y z
N MET A 1 0.11 -31.69 -0.64
CA MET A 1 0.35 -30.39 -1.30
C MET A 1 0.22 -29.31 -0.24
N LYS A 2 1.19 -28.40 -0.13
CA LYS A 2 1.13 -27.28 0.82
C LYS A 2 0.41 -26.14 0.14
N TYR A 3 -0.82 -25.88 0.55
CA TYR A 3 -1.55 -24.70 0.14
C TYR A 3 -1.49 -23.70 1.29
N HIS A 4 -1.18 -22.45 0.98
CA HIS A 4 -1.25 -21.37 1.95
C HIS A 4 -2.44 -20.49 1.58
N GLN A 5 -3.31 -20.27 2.54
CA GLN A 5 -4.44 -19.37 2.42
C GLN A 5 -4.10 -18.08 3.16
N TYR A 6 -4.35 -16.95 2.53
CA TYR A 6 -4.22 -15.63 3.13
C TYR A 6 -5.44 -14.78 2.83
N THR A 7 -5.64 -13.75 3.64
CA THR A 7 -6.79 -12.86 3.56
C THR A 7 -6.32 -11.47 3.18
N ILE A 8 -6.97 -10.87 2.19
CA ILE A 8 -6.76 -9.48 1.78
C ILE A 8 -7.92 -8.66 2.37
N PRO A 9 -7.63 -7.70 3.27
CA PRO A 9 -8.64 -6.84 3.86
C PRO A 9 -9.38 -6.01 2.82
N ARG A 10 -10.68 -5.80 3.03
CA ARG A 10 -11.54 -5.04 2.11
C ARG A 10 -11.09 -3.61 1.81
N ASP A 11 -10.29 -2.99 2.69
CA ASP A 11 -9.86 -1.60 2.55
C ASP A 11 -8.68 -1.43 1.58
N VAL A 12 -8.04 -2.52 1.14
CA VAL A 12 -6.82 -2.45 0.31
C VAL A 12 -6.98 -3.00 -1.10
N TYR A 13 -8.13 -3.58 -1.45
CA TYR A 13 -8.39 -4.12 -2.79
C TYR A 13 -9.69 -3.60 -3.42
N ASP A 14 -9.76 -3.67 -4.74
CA ASP A 14 -10.93 -3.34 -5.55
C ASP A 14 -11.18 -4.46 -6.58
N ARG A 15 -12.32 -5.16 -6.43
CA ARG A 15 -12.73 -6.26 -7.32
C ARG A 15 -12.92 -5.83 -8.78
N HIS A 16 -13.16 -4.54 -9.03
CA HIS A 16 -13.32 -4.00 -10.38
C HIS A 16 -12.01 -3.48 -10.98
N TYR A 17 -10.90 -3.55 -10.22
CA TYR A 17 -9.58 -3.08 -10.66
C TYR A 17 -9.56 -1.60 -11.06
N LEU A 18 -10.47 -0.80 -10.48
CA LEU A 18 -10.57 0.64 -10.71
C LEU A 18 -9.71 1.43 -9.71
N GLN A 19 -8.71 0.79 -9.09
CA GLN A 19 -7.78 1.42 -8.15
C GLN A 19 -8.50 2.20 -7.02
N GLY A 20 -9.65 1.70 -6.56
CA GLY A 20 -10.43 2.33 -5.48
C GLY A 20 -11.29 3.51 -5.93
N THR A 21 -11.37 3.83 -7.23
CA THR A 21 -12.29 4.85 -7.75
C THR A 21 -13.69 4.31 -8.06
N GLY A 22 -13.90 3.00 -7.89
CA GLY A 22 -15.18 2.34 -8.10
C GLY A 22 -16.22 2.65 -7.00
N PRO A 23 -17.48 2.24 -7.19
CA PRO A 23 -18.51 2.41 -6.16
C PRO A 23 -18.18 1.59 -4.91
N GLU A 24 -18.20 2.24 -3.75
CA GLU A 24 -18.00 1.57 -2.47
C GLU A 24 -19.08 0.50 -2.28
N THR A 25 -18.64 -0.74 -2.10
CA THR A 25 -19.49 -1.92 -2.09
C THR A 25 -18.96 -2.88 -1.02
N ASP A 26 -19.86 -3.43 -0.21
CA ASP A 26 -19.48 -4.23 0.97
C ASP A 26 -19.21 -5.69 0.57
N TRP A 27 -18.00 -5.94 0.08
CA TRP A 27 -17.59 -7.28 -0.40
C TRP A 27 -17.04 -8.21 0.70
N GLY A 28 -16.83 -7.68 1.91
CA GLY A 28 -16.06 -8.36 2.95
C GLY A 28 -14.58 -8.52 2.57
N ASP A 29 -13.83 -9.25 3.39
CA ASP A 29 -12.42 -9.57 3.09
C ASP A 29 -12.33 -10.66 2.01
N LEU A 30 -11.26 -10.63 1.22
CA LEU A 30 -11.01 -11.59 0.15
C LEU A 30 -10.08 -12.71 0.62
N GLU A 31 -10.56 -13.95 0.58
CA GLU A 31 -9.73 -15.13 0.83
C GLU A 31 -9.05 -15.60 -0.47
N VAL A 32 -7.72 -15.71 -0.45
CA VAL A 32 -6.92 -16.10 -1.60
C VAL A 32 -6.09 -17.34 -1.28
N MET A 33 -6.08 -18.28 -2.23
CA MET A 33 -5.23 -19.47 -2.19
C MET A 33 -3.93 -19.20 -2.95
N TYR A 34 -2.80 -19.24 -2.26
CA TYR A 34 -1.48 -19.06 -2.86
C TYR A 34 -0.95 -20.35 -3.49
N ASP A 35 -0.55 -20.26 -4.76
CA ASP A 35 0.01 -21.38 -5.53
C ASP A 35 1.55 -21.31 -5.58
N TYR A 36 2.21 -22.07 -4.71
CA TYR A 36 3.69 -22.17 -4.66
C TYR A 36 4.31 -22.82 -5.90
N TRP A 37 3.58 -23.66 -6.63
CA TRP A 37 4.10 -24.29 -7.85
C TRP A 37 4.12 -23.34 -9.02
N LYS A 38 3.13 -22.44 -9.09
CA LYS A 38 3.09 -21.43 -10.13
C LYS A 38 3.97 -20.22 -9.80
N LEU A 39 3.90 -19.71 -8.57
CA LEU A 39 4.49 -18.41 -8.20
C LEU A 39 5.83 -18.53 -7.46
N GLY A 40 6.21 -19.74 -7.02
CA GLY A 40 7.40 -19.92 -6.19
C GLY A 40 7.27 -19.28 -4.81
N CYS A 41 8.39 -18.95 -4.19
CA CYS A 41 8.42 -18.22 -2.91
C CYS A 41 8.26 -16.72 -3.16
N PRO A 42 7.37 -16.01 -2.44
CA PRO A 42 7.29 -14.56 -2.53
C PRO A 42 8.62 -13.87 -2.23
N HIS A 43 8.93 -12.81 -2.95
CA HIS A 43 10.10 -11.99 -2.68
C HIS A 43 9.85 -11.09 -1.46
N PRO A 44 10.66 -11.17 -0.39
CA PRO A 44 10.47 -10.34 0.79
C PRO A 44 10.91 -8.91 0.51
N VAL A 45 10.02 -7.93 0.73
CA VAL A 45 10.31 -6.51 0.51
C VAL A 45 9.85 -5.67 1.70
N TYR A 46 10.73 -4.78 2.18
CA TYR A 46 10.34 -3.82 3.22
C TYR A 46 9.44 -2.73 2.63
N TYR A 47 8.31 -2.44 3.27
CA TYR A 47 7.28 -1.52 2.73
C TYR A 47 7.84 -0.13 2.33
N GLY A 48 8.87 0.34 3.02
CA GLY A 48 9.48 1.66 2.77
C GLY A 48 10.44 1.71 1.59
N PHE A 49 10.82 0.58 1.01
CA PHE A 49 11.77 0.51 -0.10
C PHE A 49 11.10 0.68 -1.45
N ILE A 50 11.84 1.26 -2.39
CA ILE A 50 11.46 1.26 -3.80
C ILE A 50 11.77 -0.13 -4.35
N TYR A 51 10.75 -0.77 -4.91
CA TYR A 51 10.86 -2.07 -5.54
C TYR A 51 10.71 -1.94 -7.06
N LYS A 52 11.68 -2.48 -7.79
CA LYS A 52 11.63 -2.63 -9.24
C LYS A 52 12.07 -4.07 -9.56
N PRO A 53 11.19 -4.90 -10.15
CA PRO A 53 11.59 -6.25 -10.54
C PRO A 53 12.57 -6.18 -11.72
N VAL A 54 13.52 -7.12 -11.74
CA VAL A 54 14.42 -7.34 -12.88
C VAL A 54 13.88 -8.52 -13.66
N LEU A 55 13.65 -8.33 -14.97
CA LEU A 55 13.10 -9.35 -15.85
C LEU A 55 14.22 -10.03 -16.62
N GLU A 56 14.28 -11.35 -16.53
CA GLU A 56 15.23 -12.18 -17.26
C GLU A 56 14.48 -13.01 -18.29
N LEU A 57 14.94 -12.97 -19.54
CA LEU A 57 14.42 -13.79 -20.61
C LEU A 57 15.19 -15.11 -20.67
N TYR A 58 14.45 -16.21 -20.56
CA TYR A 58 14.97 -17.56 -20.74
C TYR A 58 14.36 -18.17 -22.00
N GLU A 59 15.19 -18.88 -22.77
CA GLU A 59 14.69 -19.79 -23.79
C GLU A 59 14.95 -21.21 -23.30
N HIS A 60 13.87 -21.92 -22.99
CA HIS A 60 13.94 -23.15 -22.21
C HIS A 60 14.63 -22.86 -20.85
N ASP A 61 15.80 -23.44 -20.61
CA ASP A 61 16.58 -23.27 -19.37
C ASP A 61 17.85 -22.42 -19.58
N VAL A 62 17.97 -21.75 -20.73
CA VAL A 62 19.14 -20.94 -21.07
C VAL A 62 18.79 -19.47 -20.96
N PHE A 63 19.42 -18.79 -20.01
CA PHE A 63 19.38 -17.34 -19.90
C PHE A 63 19.82 -16.69 -21.22
N LYS A 64 19.04 -15.73 -21.70
CA LYS A 64 19.33 -14.97 -22.91
C LYS A 64 19.80 -13.57 -22.56
N GLU A 65 18.96 -12.84 -21.85
CA GLU A 65 19.23 -11.45 -21.52
C GLU A 65 18.34 -10.94 -20.39
N VAL A 66 18.71 -9.80 -19.83
CA VAL A 66 17.82 -9.00 -18.98
C VAL A 66 17.00 -8.11 -19.91
N ILE A 67 15.67 -8.18 -19.79
CA ILE A 67 14.75 -7.41 -20.61
C ILE A 67 14.90 -5.92 -20.25
N THR A 68 15.21 -5.10 -21.25
CA THR A 68 15.29 -3.63 -21.11
C THR A 68 14.07 -2.89 -21.67
N ALA A 69 13.16 -3.63 -22.29
CA ALA A 69 11.90 -3.11 -22.81
C ALA A 69 10.99 -2.54 -21.72
N ASP A 70 10.04 -1.73 -22.14
CA ASP A 70 8.98 -1.21 -21.28
C ASP A 70 8.02 -2.32 -20.85
N PHE A 71 7.64 -2.33 -19.58
CA PHE A 71 6.68 -3.27 -19.01
C PHE A 71 5.82 -2.60 -17.94
N VAL A 72 4.70 -3.22 -17.60
CA VAL A 72 3.79 -2.75 -16.56
C VAL A 72 3.54 -3.85 -15.52
N LEU A 73 3.22 -3.43 -14.30
CA LEU A 73 2.76 -4.28 -13.22
C LEU A 73 1.25 -4.10 -13.01
N THR A 74 0.52 -5.21 -12.98
CA THR A 74 -0.90 -5.22 -12.59
C THR A 74 -1.09 -6.21 -11.45
N GLU A 75 -1.77 -5.81 -10.38
CA GLU A 75 -1.99 -6.71 -9.25
C GLU A 75 -3.19 -7.63 -9.54
N ALA A 76 -3.00 -8.92 -9.34
CA ALA A 76 -3.89 -9.98 -9.82
C ALA A 76 -5.17 -10.17 -8.98
N ASN A 77 -5.25 -9.59 -7.78
CA ASN A 77 -6.39 -9.67 -6.87
C ASN A 77 -7.09 -8.31 -6.69
N GLY A 78 -6.63 -7.26 -7.38
CA GLY A 78 -7.17 -5.92 -7.30
C GLY A 78 -6.63 -5.08 -6.14
N ILE A 79 -5.58 -5.51 -5.45
CA ILE A 79 -4.89 -4.69 -4.46
C ILE A 79 -4.33 -3.44 -5.18
N TYR A 80 -4.58 -2.26 -4.62
CA TYR A 80 -4.21 -0.98 -5.25
C TYR A 80 -3.39 -0.07 -4.32
N ASN A 81 -3.03 -0.54 -3.13
CA ASN A 81 -2.34 0.24 -2.10
C ASN A 81 -0.80 0.29 -2.30
N TYR A 82 -0.35 0.48 -3.54
CA TYR A 82 1.03 0.77 -3.92
C TYR A 82 1.04 1.93 -4.93
N GLY A 83 2.17 2.64 -5.03
CA GLY A 83 2.30 3.77 -5.94
C GLY A 83 3.63 3.75 -6.67
N TYR A 84 3.64 4.29 -7.89
CA TYR A 84 4.88 4.51 -8.64
C TYR A 84 5.62 5.74 -8.11
N THR A 85 6.92 5.79 -8.38
CA THR A 85 7.83 6.79 -7.81
C THR A 85 8.09 7.97 -8.74
N GLU A 86 7.90 7.79 -10.04
CA GLU A 86 8.11 8.82 -11.06
C GLU A 86 6.77 9.43 -11.52
N THR A 87 6.82 10.69 -11.94
CA THR A 87 5.74 11.37 -12.65
C THR A 87 6.05 11.47 -14.14
N ALA A 88 5.10 11.92 -14.94
CA ALA A 88 5.29 12.15 -16.37
C ALA A 88 6.44 13.13 -16.66
N ASP A 89 6.60 14.15 -15.81
CA ASP A 89 7.68 15.15 -15.91
C ASP A 89 9.05 14.53 -15.65
N THR A 90 9.20 13.82 -14.53
CA THR A 90 10.49 13.23 -14.12
C THR A 90 10.89 12.04 -14.99
N ALA A 91 9.91 11.34 -15.57
CA ALA A 91 10.11 10.33 -16.61
C ALA A 91 10.47 10.92 -17.99
N GLY A 92 10.42 12.25 -18.15
CA GLY A 92 10.79 12.94 -19.39
C GLY A 92 9.83 12.67 -20.55
N CYS A 93 8.53 12.49 -20.26
CA CYS A 93 7.53 12.21 -21.27
C CYS A 93 7.40 13.39 -22.26
N LYS A 94 7.18 13.06 -23.53
CA LYS A 94 6.93 14.04 -24.61
C LYS A 94 5.46 14.16 -24.96
N ARG A 95 4.63 13.24 -24.46
CA ARG A 95 3.17 13.22 -24.59
C ARG A 95 2.56 12.65 -23.32
N ARG A 96 1.24 12.71 -23.21
CA ARG A 96 0.50 12.11 -22.10
C ARG A 96 0.83 10.60 -21.97
N PRO A 97 1.39 10.14 -20.84
CA PRO A 97 1.57 8.71 -20.62
C PRO A 97 0.22 8.01 -20.41
N GLN A 98 0.12 6.78 -20.93
CA GLN A 98 -0.97 5.87 -20.62
C GLN A 98 -0.90 5.45 -19.13
N SER A 99 -2.05 5.15 -18.56
CA SER A 99 -2.20 4.64 -17.20
C SER A 99 -3.19 3.49 -17.21
N TRP A 100 -3.06 2.57 -16.25
CA TRP A 100 -3.91 1.40 -16.07
C TRP A 100 -5.40 1.71 -16.22
N LEU A 101 -5.89 2.71 -15.47
CA LEU A 101 -7.30 3.07 -15.46
C LEU A 101 -7.80 3.54 -16.85
N LEU A 102 -6.97 4.30 -17.58
CA LEU A 102 -7.29 4.74 -18.95
C LEU A 102 -7.36 3.55 -19.90
N MET A 103 -6.41 2.62 -19.80
CA MET A 103 -6.34 1.44 -20.66
C MET A 103 -7.53 0.51 -20.41
N LEU A 104 -7.91 0.33 -19.14
CA LEU A 104 -9.08 -0.46 -18.75
C LEU A 104 -10.40 0.14 -19.25
N GLN A 105 -10.54 1.48 -19.19
CA GLN A 105 -11.77 2.18 -19.64
C GLN A 105 -11.91 2.28 -21.16
N GLN A 106 -10.83 2.11 -21.92
CA GLN A 106 -10.86 2.15 -23.39
C GLN A 106 -11.39 0.85 -24.02
N GLN A 107 -11.46 -0.25 -23.26
CA GLN A 107 -11.96 -1.51 -23.76
C GLN A 107 -13.48 -1.49 -23.96
N PHE A 108 -13.95 -2.15 -25.03
CA PHE A 108 -15.39 -2.36 -25.25
C PHE A 108 -15.99 -3.32 -24.21
N THR A 109 -15.24 -4.37 -23.87
CA THR A 109 -15.53 -5.29 -22.77
C THR A 109 -14.41 -5.19 -21.75
N VAL A 110 -14.71 -4.69 -20.56
CA VAL A 110 -13.73 -4.50 -19.48
C VAL A 110 -13.14 -5.85 -19.06
N ASP A 111 -11.84 -6.00 -19.26
CA ASP A 111 -11.07 -7.18 -18.86
C ASP A 111 -9.67 -6.77 -18.35
N PRO A 112 -9.43 -6.84 -17.02
CA PRO A 112 -8.15 -6.54 -16.40
C PRO A 112 -6.95 -7.38 -16.90
N TYR A 113 -7.16 -8.48 -17.61
CA TYR A 113 -6.05 -9.28 -18.12
C TYR A 113 -5.62 -8.87 -19.52
N THR A 114 -6.43 -8.08 -20.23
CA THR A 114 -6.19 -7.69 -21.63
C THR A 114 -6.25 -6.18 -21.85
N ALA A 115 -6.34 -5.40 -20.78
CA ALA A 115 -6.49 -3.95 -20.84
C ALA A 115 -5.27 -3.24 -21.41
N TRP A 116 -4.07 -3.66 -21.04
CA TRP A 116 -2.83 -3.00 -21.44
C TRP A 116 -1.83 -4.00 -21.98
N THR A 117 -1.61 -3.96 -23.30
CA THR A 117 -0.80 -4.92 -24.03
C THR A 117 0.07 -4.20 -25.05
N ARG A 118 0.95 -4.94 -25.73
CA ARG A 118 1.82 -4.36 -26.78
C ARG A 118 1.04 -3.82 -27.98
N GLU A 119 -0.16 -4.33 -28.23
CA GLU A 119 -1.01 -3.93 -29.36
C GLU A 119 -1.61 -2.54 -29.18
N ASN A 120 -1.78 -2.09 -27.93
CA ASN A 120 -2.38 -0.79 -27.61
C ASN A 120 -1.43 0.16 -26.86
N TYR A 121 -0.22 -0.27 -26.54
CA TYR A 121 0.80 0.56 -25.91
C TYR A 121 1.38 1.60 -26.88
N ILE A 122 1.50 2.83 -26.40
CA ILE A 122 2.17 3.94 -27.07
C ILE A 122 3.12 4.58 -26.07
N SER A 123 4.42 4.48 -26.32
CA SER A 123 5.44 5.09 -25.47
C SER A 123 5.24 6.60 -25.34
N CYS A 124 5.37 7.11 -24.11
CA CYS A 124 5.27 8.55 -23.85
C CYS A 124 6.47 9.33 -24.43
N HIS A 125 7.56 8.66 -24.80
CA HIS A 125 8.75 9.27 -25.41
C HIS A 125 8.65 9.38 -26.93
N SER A 126 7.64 8.78 -27.54
CA SER A 126 7.35 8.86 -28.97
C SER A 126 7.04 10.30 -29.39
N PRO A 127 7.52 10.76 -30.56
CA PRO A 127 7.32 12.12 -31.02
C PRO A 127 5.84 12.49 -31.07
N GLU A 128 5.57 13.70 -30.58
CA GLU A 128 4.23 14.24 -30.37
C GLU A 128 3.47 14.31 -31.70
N GLN A 129 2.31 13.64 -31.79
CA GLN A 129 1.33 13.93 -32.84
C GLN A 129 0.29 14.84 -32.21
N GLY A 130 0.59 16.15 -32.19
CA GLY A 130 -0.25 17.17 -31.56
C GLY A 130 0.01 17.30 -30.06
N ALA A 131 0.24 18.54 -29.62
CA ALA A 131 0.48 18.87 -28.22
C ALA A 131 -0.77 18.74 -27.37
N GLU A 132 -1.12 17.49 -27.03
CA GLU A 132 -2.10 17.22 -26.00
C GLU A 132 -1.52 17.71 -24.67
N ARG A 133 -2.06 18.82 -24.18
CA ARG A 133 -1.74 19.33 -22.85
C ARG A 133 -2.07 18.24 -21.83
N TYR A 134 -1.06 17.75 -21.14
CA TYR A 134 -1.20 16.78 -20.05
C TYR A 134 -0.69 17.37 -18.75
N ASP A 135 -1.05 16.74 -17.64
CA ASP A 135 -0.58 17.09 -16.31
C ASP A 135 0.82 16.49 -16.08
N PRO A 136 1.89 17.29 -15.93
CA PRO A 136 3.24 16.77 -15.70
C PRO A 136 3.37 16.02 -14.35
N SER A 137 2.45 16.26 -13.42
CA SER A 137 2.41 15.58 -12.12
C SER A 137 1.68 14.24 -12.15
N GLN A 138 1.08 13.85 -13.28
CA GLN A 138 0.47 12.53 -13.45
C GLN A 138 1.52 11.44 -13.18
N THR A 139 1.14 10.44 -12.38
CA THR A 139 1.98 9.27 -12.09
C THR A 139 2.36 8.53 -13.38
N TYR A 140 3.62 8.13 -13.49
CA TYR A 140 4.11 7.31 -14.59
C TYR A 140 4.15 5.84 -14.18
N GLU A 141 3.32 5.00 -14.81
CA GLU A 141 3.11 3.60 -14.39
C GLU A 141 3.96 2.57 -15.16
N VAL A 142 4.62 3.01 -16.24
CA VAL A 142 5.47 2.13 -17.04
C VAL A 142 6.85 2.00 -16.37
N LEU A 143 7.32 0.77 -16.26
CA LEU A 143 8.63 0.43 -15.73
C LEU A 143 9.54 -0.01 -16.86
N SER A 144 10.83 0.26 -16.70
CA SER A 144 11.89 -0.30 -17.54
C SER A 144 13.11 -0.48 -16.67
N ASN A 145 13.96 -1.44 -17.01
CA ASN A 145 15.23 -1.61 -16.30
C ASN A 145 16.11 -0.35 -16.39
N ASN A 146 15.96 0.42 -17.48
CA ASN A 146 16.74 1.63 -17.76
C ASN A 146 16.24 2.90 -17.04
N THR A 147 15.07 2.86 -16.40
CA THR A 147 14.50 4.02 -15.70
C THR A 147 14.63 3.87 -14.18
N ALA A 148 14.60 4.99 -13.46
CA ALA A 148 14.59 4.99 -11.99
C ALA A 148 13.21 4.65 -11.40
N ASN A 149 12.17 4.57 -12.24
CA ASN A 149 10.82 4.27 -11.81
C ASN A 149 10.73 2.91 -11.12
N GLY A 150 9.89 2.83 -10.11
CA GLY A 150 9.64 1.63 -9.31
C GLY A 150 8.41 1.86 -8.46
N ILE A 151 7.92 0.79 -7.84
CA ILE A 151 6.77 0.85 -6.96
C ILE A 151 7.20 0.99 -5.50
N LYS A 152 6.39 1.67 -4.72
CA LYS A 152 6.51 1.80 -3.27
C LYS A 152 5.21 1.34 -2.63
N PHE A 153 5.34 0.47 -1.64
CA PHE A 153 4.19 -0.08 -0.94
C PHE A 153 3.70 0.88 0.13
N SER A 154 2.38 0.89 0.37
CA SER A 154 1.82 1.55 1.53
C SER A 154 2.18 0.81 2.83
N GLN A 155 1.82 1.37 3.99
CA GLN A 155 2.00 0.72 5.29
C GLN A 155 1.00 -0.44 5.46
N TYR A 156 1.23 -1.53 4.73
CA TYR A 156 0.45 -2.75 4.75
C TYR A 156 1.39 -3.95 4.64
N ASN A 157 1.21 -4.94 5.52
CA ASN A 157 1.91 -6.21 5.43
C ASN A 157 1.02 -7.21 4.72
N GLY A 158 1.55 -7.91 3.73
CA GLY A 158 0.79 -8.91 2.99
C GLY A 158 1.48 -9.34 1.71
N ILE A 159 0.85 -10.31 1.05
CA ILE A 159 1.32 -10.86 -0.22
C ILE A 159 0.62 -10.10 -1.35
N TYR A 160 1.42 -9.64 -2.32
CA TYR A 160 0.98 -9.04 -3.57
C TYR A 160 1.32 -10.02 -4.69
N VAL A 161 0.37 -10.28 -5.58
CA VAL A 161 0.64 -11.09 -6.78
C VAL A 161 0.56 -10.17 -7.98
N PHE A 162 1.67 -9.99 -8.67
CA PHE A 162 1.75 -9.12 -9.83
C PHE A 162 1.83 -9.93 -11.10
N ASN A 163 1.03 -9.53 -12.08
CA ASN A 163 1.24 -9.88 -13.47
C ASN A 163 2.16 -8.81 -14.09
N ILE A 164 3.11 -9.28 -14.88
CA ILE A 164 4.00 -8.44 -15.67
C ILE A 164 3.63 -8.65 -17.12
N THR A 165 3.40 -7.55 -17.84
CA THR A 165 3.22 -7.57 -19.29
C THR A 165 4.27 -6.69 -19.94
N VAL A 166 5.06 -7.27 -20.84
CA VAL A 166 6.01 -6.51 -21.66
C VAL A 166 5.21 -5.76 -22.74
N LEU A 167 5.39 -4.44 -22.78
CA LEU A 167 4.57 -3.54 -23.60
C LEU A 167 5.25 -3.14 -24.92
N ASP A 168 6.58 -3.20 -24.99
CA ASP A 168 7.31 -2.75 -26.18
C ASP A 168 6.94 -3.60 -27.43
N PRO A 169 6.30 -2.99 -28.45
CA PRO A 169 5.88 -3.72 -29.65
C PRO A 169 7.07 -4.19 -30.49
N ASP A 170 8.23 -3.54 -30.39
CA ASP A 170 9.42 -3.87 -31.19
C ASP A 170 10.30 -4.93 -30.51
N TYR A 171 10.01 -5.31 -29.26
CA TYR A 171 10.80 -6.27 -28.50
C TYR A 171 10.60 -7.72 -28.95
N SER A 172 9.34 -8.16 -29.09
CA SER A 172 9.01 -9.53 -29.50
C SER A 172 7.70 -9.63 -30.27
N PHE A 173 7.60 -10.60 -31.18
CA PHE A 173 6.35 -10.89 -31.89
C PHE A 173 5.26 -11.48 -30.97
N CYS A 174 5.67 -12.20 -29.93
CA CYS A 174 4.77 -12.77 -28.93
C CYS A 174 4.52 -11.78 -27.80
N GLN A 175 3.35 -11.87 -27.18
CA GLN A 175 3.05 -11.22 -25.91
C GLN A 175 3.78 -11.97 -24.79
N LEU A 176 4.73 -11.29 -24.14
CA LEU A 176 5.51 -11.84 -23.04
C LEU A 176 4.90 -11.41 -21.72
N GLU A 177 4.51 -12.41 -20.92
CA GLU A 177 3.89 -12.20 -19.62
C GLU A 177 4.41 -13.19 -18.61
N THR A 178 4.48 -12.76 -17.36
CA THR A 178 4.80 -13.65 -16.24
C THR A 178 4.09 -13.19 -14.97
N GLN A 179 4.06 -14.05 -13.97
CA GLN A 179 3.50 -13.72 -12.66
C GLN A 179 4.53 -14.00 -11.58
N PHE A 180 4.54 -13.13 -10.58
CA PHE A 180 5.41 -13.30 -9.40
C PHE A 180 4.71 -12.74 -8.16
N ALA A 181 5.22 -13.13 -7.01
CA ALA A 181 4.69 -12.67 -5.73
C ALA A 181 5.73 -11.88 -4.93
N VAL A 182 5.25 -10.89 -4.19
CA VAL A 182 6.03 -10.09 -3.24
C VAL A 182 5.37 -10.18 -1.89
N GLU A 183 6.14 -10.48 -0.85
CA GLU A 183 5.70 -10.41 0.54
C GLU A 183 6.23 -9.12 1.16
N VAL A 184 5.33 -8.19 1.44
CA VAL A 184 5.67 -6.91 2.05
C VAL A 184 5.65 -7.03 3.57
N PHE A 185 6.72 -6.56 4.21
CA PHE A 185 6.87 -6.60 5.66
C PHE A 185 7.34 -5.27 6.25
N GLY A 186 7.21 -5.17 7.58
CA GLY A 186 7.73 -4.06 8.38
C GLY A 186 6.77 -2.88 8.57
N ALA A 187 5.55 -2.94 8.01
CA ALA A 187 4.52 -1.96 8.31
C ALA A 187 3.97 -2.18 9.72
N PHE A 188 3.79 -1.11 10.48
CA PHE A 188 3.06 -1.21 11.75
C PHE A 188 1.56 -1.33 11.46
N PRO A 189 0.81 -2.10 12.27
CA PRO A 189 -0.64 -2.14 12.13
C PRO A 189 -1.19 -0.71 12.29
N LYS A 190 -2.09 -0.30 11.38
CA LYS A 190 -2.79 0.98 11.52
C LYS A 190 -3.46 1.00 12.89
N SER A 191 -3.16 2.03 13.69
CA SER A 191 -3.79 2.18 14.99
C SER A 191 -5.28 2.46 14.79
N GLU A 192 -6.13 1.50 15.15
CA GLU A 192 -7.60 1.66 15.15
C GLU A 192 -8.07 2.83 16.03
N LEU A 193 -7.26 3.21 17.02
CA LEU A 193 -7.49 4.35 17.88
C LEU A 193 -6.64 5.54 17.43
N PRO A 194 -7.24 6.65 16.96
CA PRO A 194 -6.48 7.84 16.61
C PRO A 194 -5.69 8.31 17.83
N ALA A 195 -4.43 8.72 17.60
CA ALA A 195 -3.50 9.12 18.66
C ALA A 195 -4.10 10.14 19.65
N LEU A 196 -4.96 11.03 19.15
CA LEU A 196 -5.69 12.01 19.94
C LEU A 196 -6.63 11.38 20.99
N ARG A 197 -7.31 10.27 20.67
CA ARG A 197 -8.16 9.55 21.64
C ARG A 197 -7.33 8.89 22.73
N ILE A 198 -6.20 8.28 22.38
CA ILE A 198 -5.27 7.69 23.35
C ILE A 198 -4.72 8.78 24.28
N MET A 199 -4.32 9.93 23.71
CA MET A 199 -3.87 11.09 24.48
C MET A 199 -4.94 11.61 25.44
N MET A 200 -6.19 11.74 24.99
CA MET A 200 -7.29 12.21 25.83
C MET A 200 -7.58 11.24 27.00
N ILE A 201 -7.57 9.93 26.75
CA ILE A 201 -7.80 8.92 27.79
C ILE A 201 -6.66 8.93 28.81
N THR A 202 -5.40 8.94 28.35
CA THR A 202 -4.23 8.92 29.24
C THR A 202 -4.12 10.20 30.07
N CYS A 203 -4.31 11.38 29.47
CA CYS A 203 -4.36 12.65 30.20
C CYS A 203 -5.55 12.70 31.18
N GLY A 204 -6.73 12.25 30.76
CA GLY A 204 -7.93 12.22 31.62
C GLY A 204 -7.73 11.35 32.86
N LEU A 205 -7.21 10.13 32.69
CA LEU A 205 -6.89 9.24 33.80
C LEU A 205 -5.81 9.82 34.72
N GLY A 206 -4.80 10.48 34.15
CA GLY A 206 -3.76 11.18 34.92
C GLY A 206 -4.32 12.30 35.79
N LEU A 207 -5.22 13.13 35.25
CA LEU A 207 -5.87 14.21 36.01
C LEU A 207 -6.75 13.67 37.14
N ILE A 208 -7.51 12.60 36.89
CA ILE A 208 -8.34 11.96 37.92
C ILE A 208 -7.47 11.42 39.06
N ALA A 209 -6.33 10.79 38.75
CA ALA A 209 -5.39 10.29 39.75
C ALA A 209 -4.77 11.42 40.59
N LEU A 210 -4.45 12.57 39.97
CA LEU A 210 -3.95 13.73 40.70
C LEU A 210 -5.02 14.33 41.63
N ILE A 211 -6.26 14.43 41.16
CA ILE A 211 -7.38 14.93 41.97
C ILE A 211 -7.68 13.97 43.12
N SER A 212 -7.64 12.65 42.90
CA SER A 212 -7.89 11.69 43.97
C SER A 212 -6.80 11.73 45.05
N LEU A 213 -5.53 11.83 44.67
CA LEU A 213 -4.43 12.02 45.62
C LEU A 213 -4.60 13.33 46.42
N TYR A 214 -4.94 14.43 45.76
CA TYR A 214 -5.19 15.71 46.42
C TYR A 214 -6.36 15.66 47.41
N VAL A 215 -7.46 14.98 47.05
CA VAL A 215 -8.63 14.82 47.94
C VAL A 215 -8.28 13.92 49.13
N ILE A 216 -7.50 12.86 48.92
CA ILE A 216 -7.02 11.99 50.00
C ILE A 216 -6.15 12.80 50.97
N ASP A 217 -5.21 13.60 50.48
CA ASP A 217 -4.36 14.47 51.30
C ASP A 217 -5.18 15.46 52.14
N ILE A 218 -6.20 16.10 51.54
CA ILE A 218 -7.12 16.99 52.29
C ILE A 218 -7.88 16.24 53.37
N PHE A 219 -8.38 15.04 53.08
CA PHE A 219 -9.18 14.27 54.02
C PHE A 219 -8.33 13.83 55.23
N PHE A 220 -7.13 13.30 54.98
CA PHE A 220 -6.18 12.95 56.04
C PHE A 220 -5.70 14.16 56.85
N TRP A 221 -5.49 15.30 56.21
CA TRP A 221 -5.11 16.53 56.91
C TRP A 221 -6.24 17.03 57.84
N ARG A 222 -7.50 16.93 57.38
CA ARG A 222 -8.67 17.33 58.17
C ARG A 222 -8.92 16.42 59.37
N ASP A 223 -8.82 15.10 59.20
CA ASP A 223 -8.98 14.15 60.31
C ASP A 223 -7.91 14.38 61.40
N GLY A 224 -6.69 14.74 61.00
CA GLY A 224 -5.61 15.10 61.92
C GLY A 224 -5.84 16.40 62.71
N GLU A 225 -6.54 17.39 62.15
CA GLU A 225 -6.94 18.60 62.88
C GLU A 225 -8.05 18.31 63.89
N GLU A 226 -9.03 17.45 63.57
CA GLU A 226 -10.10 17.07 64.49
C GLU A 226 -9.55 16.31 65.71
N GLU A 227 -8.61 15.39 65.50
CA GLU A 227 -7.98 14.63 66.60
C GLU A 227 -7.15 15.54 67.54
N GLN A 228 -6.46 16.56 67.00
CA GLN A 228 -5.72 17.56 67.77
C GLN A 228 -6.64 18.48 68.61
N VAL A 229 -7.83 18.81 68.09
CA VAL A 229 -8.82 19.64 68.78
C VAL A 229 -9.49 18.87 69.92
N GLU A 230 -9.82 17.59 69.73
CA GLU A 230 -10.39 16.72 70.76
C GLU A 230 -9.39 16.52 71.91
N THR A 231 -8.12 16.21 71.60
CA THR A 231 -7.05 16.00 72.60
C THR A 231 -6.77 17.27 73.43
N ARG A 232 -6.91 18.46 72.84
CA ARG A 232 -6.77 19.75 73.55
C ARG A 232 -7.96 20.04 74.47
N ARG A 233 -9.15 19.52 74.16
CA ARG A 233 -10.36 19.69 74.99
C ARG A 233 -10.28 18.82 76.24
N ASP A 234 -9.75 17.60 76.12
CA ASP A 234 -9.64 16.65 77.24
C ASP A 234 -8.48 16.95 78.21
N SER A 235 -7.54 17.81 77.82
CA SER A 235 -6.38 18.19 78.65
C SER A 235 -6.65 19.39 79.58
N PHE A 236 -7.86 19.94 79.58
CA PHE A 236 -8.31 20.94 80.57
C PHE A 236 -9.47 20.37 81.42
N PRO A 237 -9.19 19.58 82.47
CA PRO A 237 -10.18 19.27 83.48
C PRO A 237 -10.39 20.50 84.37
N TYR A 238 -11.65 20.90 84.54
CA TYR A 238 -12.10 21.84 85.58
C TYR A 238 -11.96 21.21 86.97
#